data_AF-A0A366B5N6-F1
#
_entry.id   AF-A0A366B5N6-F1
#
_cell.length_a   1.000
_cell.length_b   1.000
_cell.length_c   1.000
_cell.angle_alpha   90.00
_cell.angle_beta   90.00
_cell.angle_gamma   90.00
#
_symmetry.space_group_name_H-M   'P 1'
#
loop_
_entity.id
_entity.type
_entity.pdbx_description
1 polymer ?
#
loop_
_entity_poly.entity_id
_entity_poly.type
_entity_poly.pdbx_seq_one_letter_code
_entity_poly.pdbx_strand_id
1 'polypeptide(L)'
;MKPNWQQKFKDFPEIPPKKRWQENLHMSPEQEIAMKFINQQPVSKKEEETFKEFLEFYKVLNERLESLDYSSLSDVERELFKEYILYAFNYLPIVSNNLTIFSTYRMVINESVLGENERITNAKYLKHPTLEIVQKIGRYNRANSINTTVFYSSESIDTNLKELRPPLNKPITIGVWRPKINRKFLSYAISHGKEAIKNNVGVAKATKAFEELKSYNSPLFIEYIENYFNLLGREFSKTVSHHSEYLMSSIMSELILHGKGSDTNFECIIYPSVGNNFKTDNIAMRTDVFENDFYLEKVIEFEVTEAFYDDPSIADEADEITIADVTKVSISTEIDKDGNIKW
;
A
#
# COMPACT_ATOMS: atom_id res chain seq x y z
N MET A 1 4.22 3.91 25.06
CA MET A 1 4.20 2.47 25.44
C MET A 1 5.39 1.84 24.73
N LYS A 2 6.37 1.29 25.44
CA LYS A 2 7.53 0.62 24.82
C LYS A 2 6.95 -0.51 23.95
N PRO A 3 7.21 -0.57 22.64
CA PRO A 3 6.68 -1.65 21.84
C PRO A 3 7.22 -2.97 22.40
N ASN A 4 6.43 -4.02 22.32
CA ASN A 4 6.81 -5.34 22.78
C ASN A 4 7.80 -5.94 21.77
N TRP A 5 9.04 -5.47 21.82
CA TRP A 5 10.04 -5.72 20.79
C TRP A 5 10.58 -7.15 20.86
N GLN A 6 10.28 -7.94 19.84
CA GLN A 6 10.84 -9.28 19.68
C GLN A 6 12.22 -9.20 19.04
N GLN A 7 13.24 -9.69 19.75
CA GLN A 7 14.63 -9.71 19.26
C GLN A 7 14.90 -10.89 18.32
N LYS A 8 14.06 -11.92 18.37
CA LYS A 8 14.20 -13.15 17.62
C LYS A 8 12.85 -13.53 17.03
N PHE A 9 12.90 -14.04 15.81
CA PHE A 9 11.82 -14.79 15.20
C PHE A 9 12.42 -16.06 14.61
N LYS A 10 11.66 -17.16 14.57
CA LYS A 10 12.18 -18.47 14.15
C LYS A 10 12.89 -18.37 12.80
N ASP A 11 14.10 -18.91 12.71
CA ASP A 11 14.92 -18.94 11.49
C ASP A 11 15.31 -17.58 10.87
N PHE A 12 15.05 -16.47 11.58
CA PHE A 12 15.41 -15.11 11.19
C PHE A 12 16.66 -14.64 11.97
N PRO A 13 17.44 -13.67 11.42
CA PRO A 13 18.59 -13.14 12.14
C PRO A 13 18.17 -12.45 13.44
N GLU A 14 18.93 -12.65 14.52
CA GLU A 14 18.69 -11.93 15.78
C GLU A 14 18.96 -10.43 15.58
N ILE A 15 18.10 -9.56 16.16
CA ILE A 15 18.32 -8.11 16.13
C ILE A 15 19.70 -7.80 16.74
N PRO A 16 20.64 -7.20 15.99
CA PRO A 16 22.01 -6.98 16.47
C PRO A 16 22.03 -6.13 17.73
N PRO A 17 22.90 -6.40 18.73
CA PRO A 17 22.98 -5.59 19.95
C PRO A 17 23.12 -4.09 19.71
N LYS A 18 23.84 -3.70 18.64
CA LYS A 18 24.03 -2.30 18.25
C LYS A 18 22.81 -1.64 17.61
N LYS A 19 21.79 -2.41 17.21
CA LYS A 19 20.51 -1.89 16.70
C LYS A 19 19.46 -1.78 17.81
N ARG A 20 19.70 -2.46 18.94
CA ARG A 20 18.74 -2.52 20.04
C ARG A 20 18.61 -1.15 20.71
N TRP A 21 17.38 -0.82 21.07
CA TRP A 21 17.11 0.36 21.87
C TRP A 21 17.76 0.23 23.25
N GLN A 22 18.37 1.32 23.71
CA GLN A 22 18.95 1.41 25.04
C GLN A 22 18.05 2.28 25.91
N GLU A 23 17.77 1.86 27.15
CA GLU A 23 16.72 2.48 27.99
C GLU A 23 16.93 3.97 28.27
N ASN A 24 18.17 4.44 28.16
CA ASN A 24 18.56 5.83 28.41
C ASN A 24 18.70 6.66 27.12
N LEU A 25 18.40 6.10 25.95
CA LEU A 25 18.50 6.80 24.66
C LEU A 25 17.12 7.11 24.09
N HIS A 26 17.03 8.26 23.42
CA HIS A 26 15.82 8.70 22.69
C HIS A 26 15.71 8.11 21.28
N MET A 27 16.76 7.44 20.80
CA MET A 27 16.87 6.86 19.46
C MET A 27 17.73 5.59 19.52
N SER A 28 17.56 4.67 18.57
CA SER A 28 18.51 3.56 18.38
C SER A 28 19.82 4.09 17.78
N PRO A 29 20.97 3.39 17.95
CA PRO A 29 22.22 3.81 17.32
C PRO A 29 22.14 3.87 15.79
N GLU A 30 21.32 3.02 15.18
CA GLU A 30 21.04 3.09 13.74
C GLU A 30 20.33 4.38 13.35
N GLN A 31 19.27 4.76 14.07
CA GLN A 31 18.57 6.01 13.81
C GLN A 31 19.51 7.21 14.03
N GLU A 32 20.37 7.18 15.05
CA GLU A 32 21.36 8.22 15.31
C GLU A 32 22.36 8.37 14.15
N ILE A 33 22.95 7.26 13.70
CA ILE A 33 23.91 7.28 12.58
C ILE A 33 23.21 7.69 11.26
N ALA A 34 21.98 7.21 11.01
CA ALA A 34 21.19 7.62 9.86
C ALA A 34 20.91 9.13 9.86
N MET A 35 20.55 9.71 11.02
CA MET A 35 20.36 11.16 11.15
C MET A 35 21.65 11.96 10.91
N LYS A 36 22.82 11.42 11.29
CA LYS A 36 24.10 12.06 10.95
C LYS A 36 24.31 12.11 9.45
N PHE A 37 24.03 11.01 8.73
CA PHE A 37 24.11 11.00 7.26
C PHE A 37 23.16 12.03 6.63
N ILE A 38 21.89 12.05 7.05
CA ILE A 38 20.87 12.97 6.52
C ILE A 38 21.26 14.43 6.76
N ASN A 39 21.75 14.75 7.96
CA ASN A 39 22.14 16.11 8.34
C ASN A 39 23.56 16.49 7.91
N GLN A 40 24.22 15.65 7.10
CA GLN A 40 25.61 15.84 6.63
C GLN A 40 26.60 16.09 7.78
N GLN A 41 26.35 15.46 8.93
CA GLN A 41 27.23 15.52 10.08
C GLN A 41 28.38 14.52 9.94
N PRO A 42 29.54 14.77 10.57
CA PRO A 42 30.65 13.82 10.56
C PRO A 42 30.22 12.46 11.13
N VAL A 43 30.51 11.39 10.38
CA VAL A 43 30.35 10.00 10.81
C VAL A 43 31.75 9.43 11.03
N SER A 44 32.01 8.87 12.20
CA SER A 44 33.29 8.25 12.53
C SER A 44 33.45 6.89 11.86
N LYS A 45 34.69 6.42 11.70
CA LYS A 45 34.97 5.08 11.15
C LYS A 45 34.24 3.95 11.91
N LYS A 46 34.15 4.07 13.23
CA LYS A 46 33.43 3.10 14.08
C LYS A 46 31.93 3.08 13.81
N GLU A 47 31.35 4.25 13.52
CA GLU A 47 29.94 4.36 13.13
C GLU A 47 29.72 3.80 11.72
N GLU A 48 30.62 4.07 10.76
CA GLU A 48 30.57 3.45 9.43
C GLU A 48 30.64 1.92 9.50
N GLU A 49 31.55 1.37 10.30
CA GLU A 49 31.65 -0.08 10.55
C GLU A 49 30.37 -0.64 11.17
N THR A 50 29.81 0.06 12.15
CA THR A 50 28.53 -0.31 12.76
C THR A 50 27.38 -0.26 11.76
N PHE A 51 27.37 0.71 10.86
CA PHE A 51 26.33 0.84 9.83
C PHE A 51 26.44 -0.25 8.76
N LYS A 52 27.66 -0.68 8.41
CA LYS A 52 27.90 -1.86 7.56
C LYS A 52 27.38 -3.15 8.19
N GLU A 53 27.48 -3.30 9.51
CA GLU A 53 26.86 -4.44 10.21
C GLU A 53 25.32 -4.43 10.07
N PHE A 54 24.69 -3.24 10.04
CA PHE A 54 23.25 -3.14 9.78
C PHE A 54 22.88 -3.55 8.36
N LEU A 55 23.70 -3.18 7.36
CA LEU A 55 23.51 -3.61 5.96
C LEU A 55 23.53 -5.14 5.84
N GLU A 56 24.51 -5.80 6.44
CA GLU A 56 24.61 -7.26 6.39
C GLU A 56 23.41 -7.92 7.11
N PHE A 57 22.97 -7.36 8.23
CA PHE A 57 21.73 -7.80 8.89
C PHE A 57 20.51 -7.72 7.95
N TYR A 58 20.33 -6.60 7.25
CA TYR A 58 19.20 -6.44 6.34
C TYR A 58 19.27 -7.35 5.12
N LYS A 59 20.46 -7.61 4.61
CA LYS A 59 20.67 -8.57 3.52
C LYS A 59 20.19 -9.97 3.92
N VAL A 60 20.65 -10.48 5.07
CA VAL A 60 20.22 -11.78 5.59
C VAL A 60 18.71 -11.78 5.90
N LEU A 61 18.19 -10.70 6.47
CA LEU A 61 16.76 -10.57 6.76
C LEU A 61 15.91 -10.61 5.47
N ASN A 62 16.33 -9.91 4.42
CA ASN A 62 15.61 -9.87 3.14
C ASN A 62 15.55 -11.23 2.45
N GLU A 63 16.64 -12.01 2.51
CA GLU A 63 16.66 -13.40 2.03
C GLU A 63 15.64 -14.27 2.78
N ARG A 64 15.58 -14.13 4.12
CA ARG A 64 14.60 -14.88 4.94
C ARG A 64 13.17 -14.47 4.64
N LEU A 65 12.90 -13.18 4.52
CA LEU A 65 11.58 -12.64 4.14
C LEU A 65 11.11 -13.19 2.79
N GLU A 66 12.01 -13.32 1.81
CA GLU A 66 11.67 -13.85 0.49
C GLU A 66 11.28 -15.33 0.53
N SER A 67 11.94 -16.10 1.38
CA SER A 67 11.74 -17.55 1.51
C SER A 67 10.61 -17.95 2.45
N LEU A 68 10.06 -17.02 3.23
CA LEU A 68 9.08 -17.32 4.28
C LEU A 68 7.71 -17.66 3.67
N ASP A 69 7.20 -18.86 3.99
CA ASP A 69 5.80 -19.19 3.75
C ASP A 69 4.89 -18.55 4.80
N TYR A 70 4.34 -17.38 4.47
CA TYR A 70 3.41 -16.64 5.32
C TYR A 70 2.10 -17.38 5.59
N SER A 71 1.70 -18.33 4.75
CA SER A 71 0.48 -19.11 4.94
C SER A 71 0.62 -20.13 6.07
N SER A 72 1.84 -20.60 6.32
CA SER A 72 2.16 -21.57 7.39
C SER A 72 2.14 -20.98 8.81
N LEU A 73 2.14 -19.65 8.96
CA LEU A 73 2.18 -18.99 10.27
C LEU A 73 0.84 -19.08 10.99
N SER A 74 0.89 -19.54 12.24
CA SER A 74 -0.22 -19.41 13.20
C SER A 74 -0.45 -17.94 13.61
N ASP A 75 -1.61 -17.64 14.21
CA ASP A 75 -1.92 -16.27 14.65
C ASP A 75 -0.92 -15.73 15.67
N VAL A 76 -0.46 -16.57 16.60
CA VAL A 76 0.57 -16.19 17.58
C VAL A 76 1.89 -15.87 16.88
N GLU A 77 2.29 -16.68 15.88
CA GLU A 77 3.50 -16.41 15.11
C GLU A 77 3.39 -15.16 14.25
N ARG A 78 2.20 -14.82 13.74
CA ARG A 78 1.97 -13.57 12.99
C ARG A 78 2.18 -12.34 13.87
N GLU A 79 1.70 -12.36 15.12
CA GLU A 79 1.92 -11.26 16.06
C GLU A 79 3.40 -11.16 16.45
N LEU A 80 4.06 -12.28 16.75
CA LEU A 80 5.52 -12.29 17.03
C LEU A 80 6.34 -11.79 15.83
N PHE A 81 5.95 -12.19 14.62
CA PHE A 81 6.55 -11.72 13.37
C PHE A 81 6.36 -10.20 13.22
N LYS A 82 5.15 -9.69 13.44
CA LYS A 82 4.86 -8.24 13.39
C LYS A 82 5.72 -7.48 14.39
N GLU A 83 5.80 -7.93 15.64
CA GLU A 83 6.64 -7.33 16.67
C GLU A 83 8.13 -7.33 16.30
N TYR A 84 8.62 -8.44 15.72
CA TYR A 84 9.99 -8.56 15.24
C TYR A 84 10.28 -7.62 14.06
N ILE A 85 9.39 -7.56 13.06
CA ILE A 85 9.54 -6.71 11.87
C ILE A 85 9.50 -5.23 12.23
N LEU A 86 8.60 -4.82 13.12
CA LEU A 86 8.56 -3.43 13.60
C LEU A 86 9.83 -3.04 14.38
N TYR A 87 10.52 -4.01 14.99
CA TYR A 87 11.83 -3.74 15.60
C TYR A 87 12.97 -3.73 14.58
N ALA A 88 12.95 -4.69 13.66
CA ALA A 88 13.92 -4.78 12.56
C ALA A 88 13.85 -3.56 11.64
N PHE A 89 12.68 -2.98 11.42
CA PHE A 89 12.46 -1.76 10.63
C PHE A 89 11.96 -0.61 11.50
N ASN A 90 12.70 -0.32 12.57
CA ASN A 90 12.46 0.83 13.46
C ASN A 90 12.85 2.19 12.85
N TYR A 91 13.35 2.22 11.61
CA TYR A 91 13.58 3.41 10.82
C TYR A 91 12.75 3.35 9.53
N LEU A 92 11.95 4.39 9.27
CA LEU A 92 11.18 4.56 8.04
C LEU A 92 11.87 5.61 7.16
N PRO A 93 12.45 5.24 6.01
CA PRO A 93 12.93 6.22 5.04
C PRO A 93 11.77 7.08 4.54
N ILE A 94 11.88 8.39 4.76
CA ILE A 94 10.86 9.36 4.37
C ILE A 94 11.19 9.88 2.98
N VAL A 95 10.50 9.36 1.97
CA VAL A 95 10.47 9.92 0.62
C VAL A 95 9.02 10.16 0.26
N SER A 96 8.66 11.42 0.06
CA SER A 96 7.28 11.84 -0.16
C SER A 96 7.08 12.45 -1.54
N ASN A 97 5.91 12.20 -2.11
CA ASN A 97 5.48 12.76 -3.38
C ASN A 97 4.16 13.50 -3.20
N ASN A 98 4.03 14.65 -3.85
CA ASN A 98 2.76 15.37 -3.91
C ASN A 98 1.92 14.80 -5.08
N LEU A 99 0.92 14.00 -4.76
CA LEU A 99 0.02 13.36 -5.72
C LEU A 99 -1.15 14.29 -6.05
N THR A 100 -1.44 14.48 -7.33
CA THR A 100 -2.67 15.15 -7.77
C THR A 100 -3.66 14.08 -8.21
N ILE A 101 -4.83 14.04 -7.59
CA ILE A 101 -5.90 13.09 -7.94
C ILE A 101 -7.00 13.91 -8.61
N PHE A 102 -7.35 13.62 -9.84
CA PHE A 102 -8.48 14.28 -10.52
C PHE A 102 -9.77 13.50 -10.30
N SER A 103 -9.69 12.18 -10.36
CA SER A 103 -10.76 11.23 -10.08
C SER A 103 -10.12 9.92 -9.65
N THR A 104 -10.86 9.10 -8.91
CA THR A 104 -10.44 7.74 -8.55
C THR A 104 -11.65 6.81 -8.48
N TYR A 105 -11.44 5.53 -8.77
CA TYR A 105 -12.50 4.56 -9.04
C TYR A 105 -12.44 3.45 -8.02
N ARG A 106 -13.56 3.17 -7.35
CA ARG A 106 -13.69 2.03 -6.45
C ARG A 106 -14.81 1.14 -6.91
N MET A 107 -14.48 -0.12 -7.19
CA MET A 107 -15.44 -1.16 -7.51
C MET A 107 -15.81 -1.98 -6.28
N VAL A 108 -17.08 -2.38 -6.23
CA VAL A 108 -17.57 -3.43 -5.34
C VAL A 108 -18.45 -4.40 -6.10
N ILE A 109 -18.33 -5.68 -5.76
CA ILE A 109 -19.30 -6.71 -6.16
C ILE A 109 -20.47 -6.60 -5.18
N ASN A 110 -21.67 -6.28 -5.64
CA ASN A 110 -22.76 -5.87 -4.74
C ASN A 110 -23.06 -6.91 -3.64
N GLU A 111 -23.07 -8.19 -3.99
CA GLU A 111 -23.26 -9.32 -3.06
C GLU A 111 -22.23 -9.34 -1.93
N SER A 112 -21.01 -8.86 -2.16
CA SER A 112 -19.94 -8.83 -1.15
C SER A 112 -20.19 -7.84 -0.02
N VAL A 113 -21.03 -6.82 -0.26
CA VAL A 113 -21.32 -5.74 0.70
C VAL A 113 -22.77 -5.74 1.18
N LEU A 114 -23.70 -6.27 0.39
CA LEU A 114 -25.12 -6.42 0.76
C LEU A 114 -25.45 -7.81 1.31
N GLY A 115 -24.69 -8.85 0.93
CA GLY A 115 -25.00 -10.25 1.21
C GLY A 115 -25.93 -10.89 0.18
N GLU A 116 -26.41 -10.12 -0.79
CA GLU A 116 -27.35 -10.54 -1.84
C GLU A 116 -27.08 -9.79 -3.15
N ASN A 117 -27.52 -10.37 -4.28
CA ASN A 117 -27.30 -9.80 -5.62
C ASN A 117 -28.30 -8.68 -5.93
N GLU A 118 -28.32 -7.65 -5.08
CA GLU A 118 -29.19 -6.49 -5.22
C GLU A 118 -28.42 -5.23 -5.64
N ARG A 119 -29.16 -4.23 -6.10
CA ARG A 119 -28.64 -2.91 -6.46
C ARG A 119 -28.22 -2.13 -5.23
N ILE A 120 -27.04 -1.51 -5.25
CA ILE A 120 -26.60 -0.63 -4.17
C ILE A 120 -27.39 0.68 -4.22
N THR A 121 -28.16 0.97 -3.17
CA THR A 121 -28.98 2.19 -3.06
C THR A 121 -28.38 3.24 -2.13
N ASN A 122 -27.27 2.94 -1.44
CA ASN A 122 -26.61 3.87 -0.53
C ASN A 122 -25.09 3.89 -0.72
N ALA A 123 -24.53 5.10 -0.84
CA ALA A 123 -23.12 5.37 -1.09
C ALA A 123 -22.17 4.82 -0.02
N LYS A 124 -22.64 4.53 1.20
CA LYS A 124 -21.80 3.96 2.27
C LYS A 124 -21.14 2.64 1.86
N TYR A 125 -21.78 1.86 1.00
CA TYR A 125 -21.26 0.59 0.49
C TYR A 125 -20.16 0.77 -0.57
N LEU A 126 -20.05 1.98 -1.16
CA LEU A 126 -19.03 2.36 -2.13
C LEU A 126 -17.82 3.05 -1.47
N LYS A 127 -17.83 3.21 -0.14
CA LYS A 127 -16.67 3.68 0.65
C LYS A 127 -15.81 2.51 1.08
N HIS A 128 -14.86 2.74 1.99
CA HIS A 128 -14.09 1.68 2.65
C HIS A 128 -14.96 0.85 3.62
N PRO A 129 -14.62 -0.43 3.87
CA PRO A 129 -15.29 -1.22 4.91
C PRO A 129 -15.01 -0.64 6.30
N THR A 130 -15.92 -0.88 7.24
CA THR A 130 -15.68 -0.58 8.66
C THR A 130 -14.63 -1.54 9.23
N LEU A 131 -13.96 -1.14 10.32
CA LEU A 131 -12.97 -2.01 10.98
C LEU A 131 -13.59 -3.35 11.44
N GLU A 132 -14.82 -3.32 11.93
CA GLU A 132 -15.56 -4.53 12.31
C GLU A 132 -15.71 -5.52 11.14
N ILE A 133 -16.03 -5.02 9.94
CA ILE A 133 -16.12 -5.85 8.74
C ILE A 133 -14.75 -6.43 8.38
N VAL A 134 -13.69 -5.61 8.43
CA VAL A 134 -12.32 -6.08 8.14
C VAL A 134 -11.89 -7.18 9.11
N GLN A 135 -12.13 -6.98 10.41
CA GLN A 135 -11.83 -7.96 11.45
C GLN A 135 -12.61 -9.26 11.26
N LYS A 136 -13.90 -9.16 10.91
CA LYS A 136 -14.74 -10.33 10.62
C LYS A 136 -14.27 -11.11 9.39
N ILE A 137 -13.78 -10.42 8.36
CA ILE A 137 -13.22 -11.05 7.16
C ILE A 137 -11.89 -11.75 7.48
N GLY A 138 -11.08 -11.17 8.37
CA GLY A 138 -9.85 -11.79 8.88
C GLY A 138 -8.74 -11.93 7.82
N ARG A 139 -8.75 -11.07 6.78
CA ARG A 139 -7.77 -11.10 5.69
C ARG A 139 -6.84 -9.89 5.71
N TYR A 140 -5.57 -10.15 5.40
CA TYR A 140 -4.61 -9.11 5.07
C TYR A 140 -4.79 -8.70 3.61
N ASN A 141 -4.65 -7.41 3.32
CA ASN A 141 -4.52 -6.91 1.95
C ASN A 141 -3.22 -6.13 1.82
N ARG A 142 -2.89 -5.74 0.60
CA ARG A 142 -1.61 -5.12 0.26
C ARG A 142 -1.25 -3.94 1.15
N ALA A 143 -2.23 -3.10 1.51
CA ALA A 143 -2.03 -1.88 2.30
C ALA A 143 -2.78 -1.80 3.65
N ASN A 144 -3.40 -2.88 4.12
CA ASN A 144 -4.02 -2.91 5.46
C ASN A 144 -4.00 -4.31 6.08
N SER A 145 -3.90 -4.38 7.40
CA SER A 145 -4.04 -5.63 8.15
C SER A 145 -5.49 -5.85 8.58
N ILE A 146 -5.73 -6.93 9.31
CA ILE A 146 -7.01 -7.21 9.96
C ILE A 146 -7.42 -6.14 10.99
N ASN A 147 -6.48 -5.29 11.44
CA ASN A 147 -6.68 -4.29 12.48
C ASN A 147 -6.76 -2.86 11.95
N THR A 148 -6.70 -2.67 10.64
CA THR A 148 -6.74 -1.34 10.01
C THR A 148 -7.63 -1.35 8.77
N THR A 149 -8.13 -0.17 8.40
CA THR A 149 -8.95 0.02 7.20
C THR A 149 -8.42 1.20 6.40
N VAL A 150 -8.54 1.10 5.08
CA VAL A 150 -8.12 2.11 4.12
C VAL A 150 -9.14 2.17 2.99
N PHE A 151 -9.23 3.33 2.34
CA PHE A 151 -9.95 3.47 1.09
C PHE A 151 -9.06 3.03 -0.07
N TYR A 152 -9.35 1.85 -0.62
CA TYR A 152 -8.78 1.37 -1.88
C TYR A 152 -9.54 1.94 -3.07
N SER A 153 -8.78 2.38 -4.06
CA SER A 153 -9.27 2.81 -5.37
C SER A 153 -8.17 2.67 -6.42
N SER A 154 -8.53 2.83 -7.69
CA SER A 154 -7.61 2.75 -8.82
C SER A 154 -7.83 3.88 -9.82
N GLU A 155 -6.90 4.01 -10.76
CA GLU A 155 -6.94 5.05 -11.79
C GLU A 155 -8.04 4.88 -12.84
N SER A 156 -8.63 3.68 -13.00
CA SER A 156 -9.65 3.41 -14.02
C SER A 156 -10.61 2.28 -13.66
N ILE A 157 -11.73 2.17 -14.39
CA ILE A 157 -12.66 1.04 -14.27
C ILE A 157 -11.99 -0.27 -14.71
N ASP A 158 -11.26 -0.27 -15.83
CA ASP A 158 -10.56 -1.44 -16.33
C ASP A 158 -9.50 -1.96 -15.35
N THR A 159 -8.79 -1.07 -14.65
CA THR A 159 -7.87 -1.47 -13.57
C THR A 159 -8.61 -2.22 -12.47
N ASN A 160 -9.77 -1.71 -12.02
CA ASN A 160 -10.58 -2.42 -11.02
C ASN A 160 -11.05 -3.80 -11.51
N LEU A 161 -11.51 -3.90 -12.76
CA LEU A 161 -11.95 -5.15 -13.38
C LEU A 161 -10.82 -6.18 -13.44
N LYS A 162 -9.59 -5.78 -13.79
CA LYS A 162 -8.41 -6.67 -13.82
C LYS A 162 -7.95 -7.12 -12.44
N GLU A 163 -8.03 -6.24 -11.44
CA GLU A 163 -7.64 -6.54 -10.06
C GLU A 163 -8.65 -7.47 -9.36
N LEU A 164 -9.94 -7.20 -9.50
CA LEU A 164 -10.98 -7.91 -8.76
C LEU A 164 -11.60 -9.07 -9.52
N ARG A 165 -11.48 -9.09 -10.86
CA ARG A 165 -11.99 -10.13 -11.77
C ARG A 165 -13.39 -10.62 -11.36
N PRO A 166 -14.40 -9.72 -11.35
CA PRO A 166 -15.70 -10.04 -10.79
C PRO A 166 -16.38 -11.20 -11.56
N PRO A 167 -17.22 -11.99 -10.87
CA PRO A 167 -17.97 -13.08 -11.50
C PRO A 167 -18.95 -12.56 -12.56
N LEU A 168 -19.11 -13.35 -13.63
CA LEU A 168 -20.03 -13.04 -14.72
C LEU A 168 -21.49 -12.97 -14.24
N ASN A 169 -22.29 -12.12 -14.88
CA ASN A 169 -23.72 -11.96 -14.68
C ASN A 169 -24.11 -11.62 -13.23
N LYS A 170 -23.20 -11.01 -12.46
CA LYS A 170 -23.49 -10.45 -11.14
C LYS A 170 -23.41 -8.93 -11.19
N PRO A 171 -24.30 -8.22 -10.44
CA PRO A 171 -24.26 -6.77 -10.39
C PRO A 171 -22.99 -6.30 -9.68
N ILE A 172 -22.29 -5.39 -10.33
CA ILE A 172 -21.13 -4.68 -9.78
C ILE A 172 -21.36 -3.18 -9.88
N THR A 173 -20.87 -2.47 -8.88
CA THR A 173 -21.04 -1.02 -8.79
C THR A 173 -19.69 -0.33 -8.64
N ILE A 174 -19.47 0.69 -9.47
CA ILE A 174 -18.33 1.60 -9.42
C ILE A 174 -18.78 2.91 -8.77
N GLY A 175 -18.09 3.33 -7.72
CA GLY A 175 -18.11 4.70 -7.25
C GLY A 175 -16.97 5.49 -7.89
N VAL A 176 -17.30 6.60 -8.54
CA VAL A 176 -16.32 7.56 -9.07
C VAL A 176 -16.21 8.74 -8.12
N TRP A 177 -15.04 8.87 -7.52
CA TRP A 177 -14.78 9.82 -6.45
C TRP A 177 -13.88 10.95 -6.93
N ARG A 178 -14.21 12.18 -6.55
CA ARG A 178 -13.40 13.37 -6.87
C ARG A 178 -13.04 14.15 -5.60
N PRO A 179 -11.87 14.81 -5.57
CA PRO A 179 -11.58 15.73 -4.49
C PRO A 179 -12.57 16.90 -4.46
N LYS A 180 -13.01 17.29 -3.27
CA LYS A 180 -13.83 18.50 -3.02
C LYS A 180 -13.06 19.77 -3.34
N ILE A 181 -11.74 19.74 -3.21
CA ILE A 181 -10.83 20.84 -3.51
C ILE A 181 -9.66 20.33 -4.35
N ASN A 182 -9.25 21.12 -5.33
CA ASN A 182 -8.05 20.83 -6.11
C ASN A 182 -6.81 21.10 -5.26
N ARG A 183 -6.30 20.06 -4.60
CA ARG A 183 -5.06 20.09 -3.82
C ARG A 183 -4.20 18.89 -4.15
N LYS A 184 -2.95 18.97 -3.72
CA LYS A 184 -2.04 17.81 -3.73
C LYS A 184 -2.16 17.05 -2.42
N PHE A 185 -2.04 15.74 -2.51
CA PHE A 185 -2.04 14.81 -1.37
C PHE A 185 -0.62 14.35 -1.10
N LEU A 186 -0.21 14.33 0.16
CA LEU A 186 1.09 13.81 0.56
C LEU A 186 1.07 12.29 0.47
N SER A 187 1.76 11.74 -0.52
CA SER A 187 1.75 10.31 -0.84
C SER A 187 3.10 9.66 -0.59
N TYR A 188 3.06 8.39 -0.15
CA TYR A 188 4.21 7.50 -0.19
C TYR A 188 4.16 6.70 -1.49
N ALA A 189 5.13 6.90 -2.39
CA ALA A 189 5.15 6.20 -3.66
C ALA A 189 5.97 4.91 -3.55
N ILE A 190 5.33 3.78 -3.84
CA ILE A 190 6.04 2.51 -4.01
C ILE A 190 6.91 2.60 -5.27
N SER A 191 8.19 2.28 -5.09
CA SER A 191 9.22 2.33 -6.13
C SER A 191 10.00 1.01 -6.16
N HIS A 192 11.04 0.89 -6.99
CA HIS A 192 11.99 -0.23 -6.99
C HIS A 192 11.43 -1.63 -7.31
N GLY A 193 10.16 -1.76 -7.70
CA GLY A 193 9.62 -3.00 -8.27
C GLY A 193 10.19 -3.24 -9.67
N LYS A 194 11.09 -4.23 -9.83
CA LYS A 194 11.85 -4.47 -11.08
C LYS A 194 10.98 -4.54 -12.34
N GLU A 195 9.89 -5.30 -12.29
CA GLU A 195 8.95 -5.41 -13.43
C GLU A 195 8.05 -4.18 -13.56
N ALA A 196 7.67 -3.55 -12.44
CA ALA A 196 6.87 -2.35 -12.44
C ALA A 196 7.61 -1.15 -13.06
N ILE A 197 8.92 -1.01 -12.84
CA ILE A 197 9.74 0.06 -13.45
C ILE A 197 9.66 0.04 -14.97
N LYS A 198 9.54 -1.14 -15.60
CA LYS A 198 9.50 -1.27 -17.06
C LYS A 198 8.16 -0.84 -17.65
N ASN A 199 7.08 -0.97 -16.88
CA ASN A 199 5.71 -0.86 -17.37
C ASN A 199 4.94 0.34 -16.79
N ASN A 200 5.44 0.93 -15.70
CA ASN A 200 4.79 2.02 -14.98
C ASN A 200 5.68 3.27 -14.94
N VAL A 201 5.20 4.35 -15.56
CA VAL A 201 5.94 5.62 -15.62
C VAL A 201 6.09 6.27 -14.23
N GLY A 202 5.08 6.14 -13.37
CA GLY A 202 5.10 6.64 -11.99
C GLY A 202 6.20 5.98 -11.16
N VAL A 203 6.24 4.65 -11.17
CA VAL A 203 7.28 3.85 -10.49
C VAL A 203 8.67 4.12 -11.05
N ALA A 204 8.81 4.26 -12.38
CA ALA A 204 10.09 4.58 -13.01
C ALA A 204 10.60 5.97 -12.57
N LYS A 205 9.71 6.97 -12.51
CA LYS A 205 10.04 8.32 -12.01
C LYS A 205 10.40 8.32 -10.54
N ALA A 206 9.64 7.61 -9.69
CA ALA A 206 9.92 7.51 -8.26
C ALA A 206 11.28 6.83 -8.00
N THR A 207 11.59 5.75 -8.73
CA THR A 207 12.89 5.08 -8.67
C THR A 207 14.01 6.02 -9.14
N LYS A 208 13.82 6.75 -10.25
CA LYS A 208 14.81 7.72 -10.72
C LYS A 208 15.06 8.85 -9.72
N ALA A 209 14.02 9.38 -9.07
CA ALA A 209 14.16 10.40 -8.04
C ALA A 209 15.00 9.90 -6.86
N PHE A 210 14.85 8.63 -6.48
CA PHE A 210 15.72 7.99 -5.50
C PHE A 210 17.17 7.88 -5.99
N GLU A 211 17.40 7.46 -7.24
CA GLU A 211 18.74 7.40 -7.82
C GLU A 211 19.46 8.76 -7.80
N GLU A 212 18.72 9.86 -8.01
CA GLU A 212 19.29 11.21 -7.93
C GLU A 212 19.79 11.56 -6.53
N LEU A 213 19.24 10.97 -5.46
CA LEU A 213 19.73 11.14 -4.09
C LEU A 213 21.16 10.63 -3.90
N LYS A 214 21.63 9.70 -4.74
CA LYS A 214 23.02 9.19 -4.72
C LYS A 214 24.06 10.28 -4.91
N SER A 215 23.72 11.34 -5.62
CA SER A 215 24.66 12.44 -5.90
C SER A 215 24.89 13.39 -4.73
N TYR A 216 24.00 13.40 -3.73
CA TYR A 216 24.04 14.34 -2.60
C TYR A 216 24.12 13.66 -1.22
N ASN A 217 24.16 12.33 -1.17
CA ASN A 217 24.19 11.55 0.06
C ASN A 217 25.37 10.57 0.09
N SER A 218 25.71 10.11 1.30
CA SER A 218 26.68 9.03 1.49
C SER A 218 26.24 7.77 0.73
N PRO A 219 27.12 7.14 -0.09
CA PRO A 219 26.81 5.87 -0.74
C PRO A 219 26.38 4.79 0.25
N LEU A 220 27.00 4.77 1.43
CA LEU A 220 26.67 3.82 2.49
C LEU A 220 25.25 4.04 3.03
N PHE A 221 24.82 5.30 3.14
CA PHE A 221 23.45 5.63 3.56
C PHE A 221 22.44 5.26 2.48
N ILE A 222 22.77 5.51 1.21
CA ILE A 222 21.87 5.14 0.10
C ILE A 222 21.67 3.63 0.03
N GLU A 223 22.74 2.84 0.07
CA GLU A 223 22.65 1.37 0.08
C GLU A 223 21.76 0.85 1.23
N TYR A 224 21.82 1.53 2.38
CA TYR A 224 20.99 1.21 3.53
C TYR A 224 19.50 1.46 3.27
N ILE A 225 19.12 2.65 2.80
CA ILE A 225 17.71 2.93 2.52
C ILE A 225 17.20 2.17 1.28
N GLU A 226 18.07 1.83 0.33
CA GLU A 226 17.72 1.06 -0.87
C GLU A 226 17.20 -0.35 -0.51
N ASN A 227 17.72 -0.98 0.55
CA ASN A 227 17.19 -2.24 1.07
C ASN A 227 15.71 -2.16 1.46
N TYR A 228 15.30 -1.02 2.04
CA TYR A 228 13.92 -0.77 2.43
C TYR A 228 13.01 -0.61 1.20
N PHE A 229 13.44 0.20 0.23
CA PHE A 229 12.66 0.44 -0.99
C PHE A 229 12.56 -0.81 -1.86
N ASN A 230 13.62 -1.60 -1.98
CA ASN A 230 13.60 -2.88 -2.68
C ASN A 230 12.60 -3.86 -2.03
N LEU A 231 12.59 -3.94 -0.70
CA LEU A 231 11.61 -4.75 0.04
C LEU A 231 10.19 -4.29 -0.26
N LEU A 232 9.87 -3.00 -0.08
CA LEU A 232 8.55 -2.48 -0.39
C LEU A 232 8.14 -2.69 -1.85
N GLY A 233 9.05 -2.42 -2.78
CA GLY A 233 8.85 -2.66 -4.21
C GLY A 233 8.45 -4.10 -4.50
N ARG A 234 9.20 -5.07 -3.95
CA ARG A 234 8.90 -6.51 -4.05
C ARG A 234 7.54 -6.86 -3.46
N GLU A 235 7.28 -6.45 -2.22
CA GLU A 235 6.06 -6.81 -1.49
C GLU A 235 4.79 -6.23 -2.13
N PHE A 236 4.88 -5.03 -2.71
CA PHE A 236 3.75 -4.42 -3.42
C PHE A 236 3.61 -4.88 -4.87
N SER A 237 4.67 -5.35 -5.53
CA SER A 237 4.60 -5.84 -6.92
C SER A 237 4.41 -7.35 -7.05
N LYS A 238 4.45 -8.12 -5.96
CA LYS A 238 4.32 -9.58 -6.05
C LYS A 238 2.89 -10.01 -6.39
N THR A 239 2.82 -11.06 -7.19
CA THR A 239 1.61 -11.88 -7.34
C THR A 239 1.49 -12.76 -6.11
N VAL A 240 0.29 -12.89 -5.55
CA VAL A 240 0.04 -13.71 -4.36
C VAL A 240 -0.97 -14.79 -4.67
N SER A 241 -0.84 -15.91 -3.97
CA SER A 241 -1.78 -17.03 -4.00
C SER A 241 -2.66 -17.07 -2.74
N HIS A 242 -2.17 -16.51 -1.63
CA HIS A 242 -2.85 -16.48 -0.35
C HIS A 242 -2.79 -15.09 0.31
N HIS A 243 -3.88 -14.66 0.96
CA HIS A 243 -3.97 -13.32 1.56
C HIS A 243 -2.88 -13.07 2.62
N SER A 244 -2.45 -14.11 3.33
CA SER A 244 -1.37 -14.06 4.33
C SER A 244 -0.05 -13.55 3.77
N GLU A 245 0.19 -13.69 2.47
CA GLU A 245 1.40 -13.17 1.82
C GLU A 245 1.46 -11.63 1.90
N TYR A 246 0.34 -10.95 2.10
CA TYR A 246 0.32 -9.49 2.32
C TYR A 246 0.72 -9.07 3.74
N LEU A 247 1.11 -10.00 4.62
CA LEU A 247 1.47 -9.67 6.00
C LEU A 247 2.55 -8.58 6.06
N MET A 248 3.63 -8.73 5.30
CA MET A 248 4.73 -7.76 5.29
C MET A 248 4.28 -6.38 4.76
N SER A 249 3.66 -6.31 3.57
CA SER A 249 3.21 -5.04 3.00
C SER A 249 2.17 -4.34 3.88
N SER A 250 1.28 -5.11 4.53
CA SER A 250 0.28 -4.56 5.44
C SER A 250 0.92 -3.92 6.68
N ILE A 251 1.91 -4.56 7.32
CA ILE A 251 2.63 -4.01 8.48
C ILE A 251 3.31 -2.69 8.11
N MET A 252 3.97 -2.66 6.94
CA MET A 252 4.67 -1.46 6.49
C MET A 252 3.70 -0.34 6.14
N SER A 253 2.55 -0.67 5.57
CA SER A 253 1.51 0.31 5.27
C SER A 253 0.92 0.93 6.53
N GLU A 254 0.75 0.14 7.60
CA GLU A 254 0.36 0.68 8.91
C GLU A 254 1.40 1.64 9.46
N LEU A 255 2.69 1.32 9.32
CA LEU A 255 3.77 2.20 9.74
C LEU A 255 3.76 3.52 8.93
N ILE A 256 3.54 3.45 7.62
CA ILE A 256 3.50 4.61 6.73
C ILE A 256 2.26 5.49 7.00
N LEU A 257 1.06 4.90 7.10
CA LEU A 257 -0.21 5.63 7.17
C LEU A 257 -0.65 5.97 8.59
N HIS A 258 -0.21 5.20 9.60
CA HIS A 258 -0.68 5.31 10.98
C HIS A 258 0.45 5.41 12.01
N GLY A 259 1.71 5.41 11.58
CA GLY A 259 2.88 5.52 12.45
C GLY A 259 2.87 6.81 13.27
N LYS A 260 2.87 6.67 14.60
CA LYS A 260 3.02 7.80 15.53
C LYS A 260 4.48 8.23 15.58
N GLY A 261 4.77 9.50 15.30
CA GLY A 261 6.11 10.09 15.49
C GLY A 261 6.95 10.25 14.23
N SER A 262 6.40 10.06 13.03
CA SER A 262 7.03 10.61 11.82
C SER A 262 6.51 12.03 11.59
N ASP A 263 7.39 12.97 11.27
CA ASP A 263 7.03 14.33 10.84
C ASP A 263 6.23 14.34 9.52
N THR A 264 6.02 13.16 8.91
CA THR A 264 5.26 12.98 7.69
C THR A 264 3.92 12.32 7.92
N ASN A 265 2.89 13.15 7.92
CA ASN A 265 1.49 12.75 7.94
C ASN A 265 1.05 12.26 6.54
N PHE A 266 1.61 11.14 6.06
CA PHE A 266 1.22 10.57 4.76
C PHE A 266 -0.29 10.33 4.72
N GLU A 267 -0.88 10.71 3.60
CA GLU A 267 -2.33 10.68 3.38
C GLU A 267 -2.73 9.43 2.58
N CYS A 268 -1.83 8.96 1.72
CA CYS A 268 -2.04 7.77 0.91
C CYS A 268 -0.72 7.08 0.53
N ILE A 269 -0.85 5.82 0.09
CA ILE A 269 0.19 5.07 -0.61
C ILE A 269 -0.29 4.93 -2.06
N ILE A 270 0.58 5.28 -3.01
CA ILE A 270 0.38 5.00 -4.44
C ILE A 270 1.28 3.86 -4.86
N TYR A 271 0.71 2.85 -5.53
CA TYR A 271 1.43 1.62 -5.85
C TYR A 271 0.95 1.03 -7.17
N PRO A 272 1.82 0.32 -7.92
CA PRO A 272 1.46 -0.22 -9.23
C PRO A 272 0.42 -1.35 -9.11
N SER A 273 -0.52 -1.39 -10.05
CA SER A 273 -1.52 -2.44 -10.16
C SER A 273 -0.93 -3.76 -10.64
N VAL A 274 -0.96 -4.80 -9.82
CA VAL A 274 -0.49 -6.13 -10.22
C VAL A 274 -1.47 -6.75 -11.20
N GLY A 275 -2.78 -6.59 -10.98
CA GLY A 275 -3.83 -7.11 -11.86
C GLY A 275 -3.74 -6.56 -13.28
N ASN A 276 -3.29 -5.31 -13.44
CA ASN A 276 -3.11 -4.67 -14.74
C ASN A 276 -1.66 -4.66 -15.25
N ASN A 277 -0.86 -5.67 -14.89
CA ASN A 277 0.54 -5.83 -15.35
C ASN A 277 1.39 -4.55 -15.14
N PHE A 278 1.14 -3.87 -14.01
CA PHE A 278 1.78 -2.63 -13.56
C PHE A 278 1.51 -1.40 -14.42
N LYS A 279 0.64 -1.44 -15.43
CA LYS A 279 0.42 -0.33 -16.38
C LYS A 279 -0.24 0.90 -15.75
N THR A 280 -0.98 0.71 -14.67
CA THR A 280 -1.72 1.74 -13.94
C THR A 280 -1.39 1.66 -12.46
N ASP A 281 -1.75 2.70 -11.71
CA ASP A 281 -1.59 2.76 -10.26
C ASP A 281 -2.90 2.48 -9.51
N ASN A 282 -2.74 2.00 -8.28
CA ASN A 282 -3.76 1.90 -7.25
C ASN A 282 -3.41 2.87 -6.12
N ILE A 283 -4.42 3.27 -5.36
CA ILE A 283 -4.29 4.17 -4.22
C ILE A 283 -4.92 3.52 -3.00
N ALA A 284 -4.14 3.42 -1.92
CA ALA A 284 -4.62 3.13 -0.58
C ALA A 284 -4.56 4.42 0.26
N MET A 285 -5.72 4.98 0.59
CA MET A 285 -5.84 6.26 1.28
C MET A 285 -6.35 6.07 2.70
N ARG A 286 -5.89 6.91 3.62
CA ARG A 286 -6.50 6.96 4.96
C ARG A 286 -7.96 7.35 4.87
N THR A 287 -8.76 6.71 5.71
CA THR A 287 -10.22 6.89 5.70
C THR A 287 -10.63 8.30 6.09
N ASP A 288 -9.95 8.93 7.05
CA ASP A 288 -10.24 10.30 7.48
C ASP A 288 -9.94 11.33 6.39
N VAL A 289 -8.86 11.17 5.64
CA VAL A 289 -8.56 12.01 4.47
C VAL A 289 -9.63 11.83 3.41
N PHE A 290 -9.95 10.58 3.06
CA PHE A 290 -10.96 10.27 2.06
C PHE A 290 -12.33 10.89 2.39
N GLU A 291 -12.84 10.66 3.61
CA GLU A 291 -14.16 11.15 4.01
C GLU A 291 -14.24 12.68 4.05
N ASN A 292 -13.16 13.34 4.47
CA ASN A 292 -13.10 14.79 4.55
C ASN A 292 -12.94 15.45 3.18
N ASP A 293 -12.19 14.84 2.27
CA ASP A 293 -11.73 15.53 1.06
C ASP A 293 -12.31 15.02 -0.23
N PHE A 294 -13.07 13.92 -0.24
CA PHE A 294 -13.69 13.38 -1.45
C PHE A 294 -15.21 13.42 -1.40
N TYR A 295 -15.82 13.60 -2.57
CA TYR A 295 -17.25 13.40 -2.77
C TYR A 295 -17.47 12.37 -3.89
N LEU A 296 -18.58 11.65 -3.79
CA LEU A 296 -19.02 10.72 -4.82
C LEU A 296 -19.66 11.53 -5.94
N GLU A 297 -19.02 11.55 -7.10
CA GLU A 297 -19.53 12.31 -8.25
C GLU A 297 -20.60 11.52 -9.00
N LYS A 298 -20.30 10.25 -9.30
CA LYS A 298 -21.19 9.38 -10.05
C LYS A 298 -21.06 7.94 -9.59
N VAL A 299 -22.15 7.20 -9.79
CA VAL A 299 -22.24 5.76 -9.55
C VAL A 299 -22.61 5.09 -10.86
N ILE A 300 -21.89 4.01 -11.20
CA ILE A 300 -22.12 3.22 -12.41
C ILE A 300 -22.36 1.79 -11.96
N GLU A 301 -23.52 1.21 -12.26
CA GLU A 301 -23.81 -0.21 -12.05
C GLU A 301 -23.94 -0.91 -13.40
N PHE A 302 -23.40 -2.13 -13.47
CA PHE A 302 -23.52 -3.00 -14.64
C PHE A 302 -23.31 -4.46 -14.26
N GLU A 303 -23.52 -5.36 -15.22
CA GLU A 303 -23.15 -6.78 -15.12
C GLU A 303 -22.16 -7.11 -16.24
N VAL A 304 -21.12 -7.87 -15.92
CA VAL A 304 -20.17 -8.39 -16.93
C VAL A 304 -20.75 -9.66 -17.54
N THR A 305 -20.97 -9.67 -18.86
CA THR A 305 -21.46 -10.85 -19.60
C THR A 305 -20.33 -11.68 -20.18
N GLU A 306 -19.26 -11.03 -20.61
CA GLU A 306 -18.04 -11.65 -21.11
C GLU A 306 -16.83 -10.87 -20.62
N ALA A 307 -15.74 -11.57 -20.28
CA ALA A 307 -14.57 -10.97 -19.65
C ALA A 307 -13.30 -11.24 -20.48
N PHE A 308 -12.57 -10.17 -20.77
CA PHE A 308 -11.30 -10.18 -21.49
C PHE A 308 -10.18 -9.62 -20.59
N TYR A 309 -10.17 -9.97 -19.31
CA TYR A 309 -9.29 -9.37 -18.30
C TYR A 309 -7.78 -9.56 -18.58
N ASP A 310 -7.41 -10.55 -19.38
CA ASP A 310 -6.02 -10.78 -19.79
C ASP A 310 -5.63 -9.98 -21.05
N ASP A 311 -6.56 -9.23 -21.66
CA ASP A 311 -6.28 -8.36 -22.80
C ASP A 311 -5.31 -7.24 -22.36
N PRO A 312 -4.20 -7.03 -23.11
CA PRO A 312 -3.26 -5.95 -22.83
C PRO A 312 -3.81 -4.55 -23.12
N SER A 313 -5.00 -4.41 -23.70
CA SER A 313 -5.65 -3.13 -23.97
C SER A 313 -5.72 -2.24 -22.71
N ILE A 314 -5.64 -0.94 -22.97
CA ILE A 314 -5.78 0.13 -22.00
C ILE A 314 -6.82 1.06 -22.62
N ALA A 315 -7.86 1.38 -21.87
CA ALA A 315 -8.84 2.37 -22.27
C ALA A 315 -8.20 3.75 -22.48
N ASP A 316 -8.70 4.52 -23.45
CA ASP A 316 -8.26 5.89 -23.67
C ASP A 316 -8.81 6.81 -22.57
N GLU A 317 -10.03 6.54 -22.09
CA GLU A 317 -10.65 7.23 -20.96
C GLU A 317 -10.76 6.34 -19.71
N ALA A 318 -10.56 6.92 -18.53
CA ALA A 318 -10.49 6.16 -17.27
C ALA A 318 -11.83 5.53 -16.84
N ASP A 319 -12.95 6.02 -17.36
CA ASP A 319 -14.31 5.52 -17.13
C ASP A 319 -14.87 4.67 -18.27
N GLU A 320 -14.09 4.40 -19.32
CA GLU A 320 -14.44 3.42 -20.33
C GLU A 320 -14.19 1.99 -19.84
N ILE A 321 -14.97 1.06 -20.38
CA ILE A 321 -14.84 -0.38 -20.14
C ILE A 321 -14.42 -1.00 -21.47
N THR A 322 -13.17 -1.46 -21.57
CA THR A 322 -12.63 -2.01 -22.84
C THR A 322 -12.26 -3.48 -22.77
N ILE A 323 -12.31 -4.07 -21.58
CA ILE A 323 -11.87 -5.45 -21.30
C ILE A 323 -13.01 -6.38 -20.86
N ALA A 324 -14.25 -5.97 -21.10
CA ALA A 324 -15.43 -6.74 -20.76
C ALA A 324 -16.63 -6.29 -21.61
N ASP A 325 -17.45 -7.25 -22.02
CA ASP A 325 -18.79 -6.95 -22.48
C ASP A 325 -19.70 -6.79 -21.27
N VAL A 326 -20.51 -5.73 -21.28
CA VAL A 326 -21.36 -5.37 -20.15
C VAL A 326 -22.82 -5.18 -20.55
N THR A 327 -23.71 -5.48 -19.62
CA THR A 327 -25.16 -5.28 -19.76
C THR A 327 -25.73 -4.57 -18.55
N LYS A 328 -27.01 -4.18 -18.66
CA LYS A 328 -27.80 -3.50 -17.61
C LYS A 328 -27.10 -2.26 -17.03
N VAL A 329 -26.34 -1.55 -17.88
CA VAL A 329 -25.61 -0.34 -17.47
C VAL A 329 -26.60 0.71 -16.97
N SER A 330 -26.40 1.16 -15.74
CA SER A 330 -27.15 2.25 -15.11
C SER A 330 -26.17 3.24 -14.53
N ILE A 331 -26.41 4.54 -14.73
CA ILE A 331 -25.54 5.61 -14.26
C ILE A 331 -26.39 6.59 -13.45
N SER A 332 -25.94 6.92 -12.25
CA SER A 332 -26.56 7.97 -11.42
C SER A 332 -25.54 9.00 -10.99
N THR A 333 -25.90 10.27 -11.14
CA THR A 333 -25.20 11.43 -10.56
C THR A 333 -26.01 12.07 -9.43
N GLU A 334 -27.18 11.50 -9.09
CA GLU A 334 -28.08 12.02 -8.07
C GLU A 334 -27.87 11.28 -6.75
N ILE A 335 -26.99 11.80 -5.91
CA ILE A 335 -26.74 11.32 -4.56
C ILE A 335 -27.23 12.37 -3.57
N ASP A 336 -28.17 12.00 -2.69
CA ASP A 336 -28.67 12.92 -1.68
C ASP A 336 -27.69 13.09 -0.50
N LYS A 337 -28.00 14.02 0.41
CA LYS A 337 -27.18 14.33 1.59
C LYS A 337 -27.01 13.14 2.55
N ASP A 338 -27.92 12.17 2.53
CA ASP A 338 -27.91 10.98 3.37
C ASP A 338 -27.19 9.82 2.65
N GLY A 339 -26.66 10.09 1.46
CA GLY A 339 -25.92 9.15 0.62
C GLY A 339 -26.82 8.21 -0.18
N ASN A 340 -28.13 8.45 -0.27
CA ASN A 340 -29.00 7.62 -1.09
C ASN A 340 -28.79 7.92 -2.56
N ILE A 341 -28.65 6.87 -3.36
CA ILE A 341 -28.43 6.92 -4.80
C ILE A 341 -29.80 6.84 -5.48
N LYS A 342 -30.14 7.86 -6.28
CA LYS A 342 -31.37 7.87 -7.08
C LYS A 342 -31.06 7.34 -8.47
N TRP A 343 -31.56 6.14 -8.73
CA TRP A 343 -31.28 5.38 -9.95
C TRP A 343 -32.20 5.72 -11.12
#